data_AF-A0A7Y8TH29-F1
#
_entry.id   AF-A0A7Y8TH29-F1
#
_cell.length_a   1.000
_cell.length_b   1.000
_cell.length_c   1.000
_cell.angle_alpha   90.00
_cell.angle_beta   90.00
_cell.angle_gamma   90.00
#
_symmetry.space_group_name_H-M   'P 1'
#
loop_
_entity.id
_entity.type
_entity.pdbx_description
1 polymer ?
#
loop_
_entity_poly.entity_id
_entity_poly.type
_entity_poly.pdbx_seq_one_letter_code
_entity_poly.pdbx_strand_id
1 'polypeptide(L)'
;MTYIFVNQATRYLFIDIINCFANNGCKVELYAGEIREGGEKVNDTIIKHIFTRYDNSTPFKRLLTFLLFTSQVFFKLLFRKKHNIRVILVTTPPFLPFIGIFFNKLFRVPFDLIVYDLYPDVFINFGIVKKKSWLVQYWDRLNVSLYKRATKVFTISNYMAERLKEQGCSSEKLITVSNWVDASYIKPIEKSQNIFIKEHCLEDKFVVLYSGNMGATHDLETLITVAIDL
;
A
#
# COMPACT_ATOMS: atom_id res chain seq x y z
N MET A 1 -7.73 -18.78 -14.63
CA MET A 1 -7.33 -18.39 -13.25
C MET A 1 -7.91 -17.00 -12.98
N THR A 2 -8.51 -16.76 -11.82
CA THR A 2 -9.04 -15.44 -11.42
C THR A 2 -8.09 -14.80 -10.41
N TYR A 3 -7.70 -13.56 -10.65
CA TYR A 3 -6.90 -12.76 -9.72
C TYR A 3 -7.80 -11.82 -8.94
N ILE A 4 -7.73 -11.88 -7.61
CA ILE A 4 -8.48 -10.99 -6.73
C ILE A 4 -7.52 -10.01 -6.10
N PHE A 5 -7.64 -8.75 -6.46
CA PHE A 5 -6.88 -7.67 -5.87
C PHE A 5 -7.69 -7.04 -4.74
N VAL A 6 -7.10 -6.93 -3.56
CA VAL A 6 -7.77 -6.36 -2.39
C VAL A 6 -7.01 -5.14 -1.92
N ASN A 7 -7.64 -3.97 -2.00
CA ASN A 7 -7.09 -2.71 -1.50
C ASN A 7 -8.23 -1.76 -1.12
N GLN A 8 -8.32 -1.40 0.16
CA GLN A 8 -9.41 -0.55 0.64
C GLN A 8 -9.40 0.82 -0.02
N ALA A 9 -8.23 1.40 -0.29
CA ALA A 9 -8.08 2.69 -0.94
C ALA A 9 -7.31 2.52 -2.26
N THR A 10 -8.06 2.29 -3.34
CA THR A 10 -7.49 2.04 -4.66
C THR A 10 -7.24 3.37 -5.38
N ARG A 11 -5.97 3.63 -5.74
CA ARG A 11 -5.48 4.84 -6.44
C ARG A 11 -4.71 4.44 -7.71
N TYR A 12 -4.27 5.43 -8.49
CA TYR A 12 -3.65 5.27 -9.81
C TYR A 12 -2.63 4.11 -9.89
N LEU A 13 -1.62 4.02 -9.01
CA LEU A 13 -0.65 2.92 -9.04
C LEU A 13 -1.29 1.53 -8.98
N PHE A 14 -2.29 1.36 -8.11
CA PHE A 14 -2.97 0.08 -7.97
C PHE A 14 -3.92 -0.19 -9.15
N ILE A 15 -4.49 0.87 -9.73
CA ILE A 15 -5.30 0.82 -10.95
C ILE A 15 -4.44 0.36 -12.14
N ASP A 16 -3.25 0.92 -12.31
CA ASP A 16 -2.30 0.54 -13.36
C ASP A 16 -1.95 -0.95 -13.28
N ILE A 17 -1.69 -1.46 -12.06
CA ILE A 17 -1.41 -2.88 -11.82
C ILE A 17 -2.58 -3.75 -12.27
N ILE A 18 -3.81 -3.48 -11.81
CA ILE A 18 -4.96 -4.33 -12.16
C ILE A 18 -5.35 -4.21 -13.64
N ASN A 19 -5.19 -3.03 -14.24
CA ASN A 19 -5.40 -2.80 -15.67
C ASN A 19 -4.41 -3.62 -16.50
N CYS A 20 -3.13 -3.66 -16.09
CA CYS A 20 -2.13 -4.50 -16.74
C CYS A 20 -2.55 -5.98 -16.76
N PHE A 21 -3.06 -6.52 -15.65
CA PHE A 21 -3.55 -7.90 -15.62
C PHE A 21 -4.74 -8.11 -16.56
N ALA A 22 -5.73 -7.21 -16.53
CA ALA A 22 -6.91 -7.28 -17.39
C ALA A 22 -6.53 -7.21 -18.89
N ASN A 23 -5.63 -6.30 -19.25
CA ASN A 23 -5.15 -6.11 -20.62
C ASN A 23 -4.36 -7.34 -21.12
N ASN A 24 -3.75 -8.10 -20.22
CA ASN A 24 -3.10 -9.39 -20.53
C ASN A 24 -4.08 -10.59 -20.51
N GLY A 25 -5.39 -10.33 -20.57
CA GLY A 25 -6.42 -11.36 -20.67
C GLY A 25 -6.71 -12.11 -19.35
N CYS A 26 -6.20 -11.64 -18.22
CA CYS A 26 -6.51 -12.24 -16.93
C CYS A 26 -7.92 -11.87 -16.47
N LYS A 27 -8.63 -12.81 -15.85
CA LYS A 27 -9.88 -12.49 -15.14
C LYS A 27 -9.56 -11.81 -13.82
N VAL A 28 -9.99 -10.56 -13.65
CA VAL A 28 -9.66 -9.73 -12.48
C VAL A 28 -10.91 -9.37 -11.70
N GLU A 29 -10.86 -9.55 -10.38
CA GLU A 29 -11.82 -8.99 -9.44
C GLU A 29 -11.09 -7.97 -8.54
N LEU A 30 -11.68 -6.80 -8.31
CA LEU A 30 -11.18 -5.76 -7.42
C LEU A 30 -12.09 -5.63 -6.20
N TYR A 31 -11.55 -5.85 -5.01
CA TYR A 31 -12.25 -5.67 -3.73
C TYR A 31 -11.72 -4.39 -3.08
N ALA A 32 -12.53 -3.34 -3.08
CA ALA A 32 -12.13 -1.99 -2.68
C ALA A 32 -13.14 -1.31 -1.77
N GLY A 33 -12.70 -0.37 -0.92
CA GLY A 33 -13.57 0.48 -0.12
C GLY A 33 -13.84 1.83 -0.80
N GLU A 34 -12.85 2.34 -1.51
CA GLU A 34 -12.96 3.46 -2.44
C GLU A 34 -12.03 3.25 -3.64
N ILE A 35 -12.45 3.77 -4.79
CA ILE A 35 -11.68 3.81 -6.03
C ILE A 35 -11.58 5.27 -6.44
N ARG A 36 -10.35 5.79 -6.56
CA ARG A 36 -10.07 7.15 -7.03
C ARG A 36 -9.20 7.06 -8.26
N GLU A 37 -9.84 7.23 -9.41
CA GLU A 37 -9.17 7.33 -10.71
C GLU A 37 -8.40 8.65 -10.75
N GLY A 38 -7.09 8.59 -10.98
CA GLY A 38 -6.17 9.73 -10.94
C GLY A 38 -5.11 9.66 -12.02
N GLY A 39 -5.51 9.09 -13.16
CA GLY A 39 -4.69 8.68 -14.29
C GLY A 39 -5.61 7.91 -15.24
N GLU A 40 -5.32 6.63 -15.49
CA GLU A 40 -6.22 5.77 -16.24
C GLU A 40 -7.49 5.39 -15.45
N LYS A 41 -8.58 5.13 -16.20
CA LYS A 41 -9.81 4.54 -15.64
C LYS A 41 -9.61 3.05 -15.38
N VAL A 42 -10.34 2.51 -14.43
CA VAL A 42 -10.34 1.06 -14.19
C VAL A 42 -10.99 0.36 -15.38
N ASN A 43 -10.26 -0.56 -16.02
CA ASN A 43 -10.72 -1.34 -17.17
C ASN A 43 -12.11 -1.96 -16.91
N ASP A 44 -13.03 -1.82 -17.88
CA ASP A 44 -14.44 -2.22 -17.77
C ASP A 44 -14.65 -3.74 -17.59
N THR A 45 -13.67 -4.56 -17.98
CA THR A 45 -13.70 -6.02 -17.79
C THR A 45 -13.45 -6.44 -16.34
N ILE A 46 -12.95 -5.53 -15.50
CA ILE A 46 -12.65 -5.79 -14.10
C ILE A 46 -13.94 -5.80 -13.28
N ILE A 47 -14.19 -6.90 -12.57
CA ILE A 47 -15.36 -7.02 -11.70
C ILE A 47 -15.08 -6.31 -10.37
N LYS A 48 -15.83 -5.25 -10.07
CA LYS A 48 -15.63 -4.40 -8.89
C LYS A 48 -16.57 -4.82 -7.76
N HIS A 49 -16.04 -4.98 -6.55
CA HIS A 49 -16.80 -5.18 -5.32
C HIS A 49 -16.46 -4.07 -4.33
N ILE A 50 -17.47 -3.27 -3.99
CA ILE A 50 -17.32 -2.12 -3.09
C ILE A 50 -17.77 -2.49 -1.68
N PHE A 51 -16.89 -2.22 -0.72
CA PHE A 51 -17.03 -2.53 0.70
C PHE A 51 -16.92 -1.25 1.53
N THR A 52 -16.75 -1.37 2.85
CA THR A 52 -16.59 -0.24 3.76
C THR A 52 -15.44 0.66 3.33
N ARG A 53 -15.79 1.91 3.03
CA ARG A 53 -14.85 2.98 2.71
C ARG A 53 -13.93 3.28 3.90
N TYR A 54 -12.69 3.64 3.59
CA TYR A 54 -11.73 4.11 4.57
C TYR A 54 -12.14 5.48 5.12
N ASP A 55 -12.23 5.61 6.45
CA ASP A 55 -12.50 6.87 7.15
C ASP A 55 -11.37 7.16 8.13
N ASN A 56 -10.62 8.24 7.89
CA ASN A 56 -9.50 8.68 8.72
C ASN A 56 -9.83 9.87 9.62
N SER A 57 -11.11 10.22 9.81
CA SER A 57 -11.53 11.37 10.62
C SER A 57 -11.17 11.21 12.10
N THR A 58 -11.20 9.99 12.64
CA THR A 58 -10.73 9.70 14.01
C THR A 58 -9.98 8.37 14.06
N PRO A 59 -9.08 8.16 15.04
CA PRO A 59 -8.38 6.88 15.21
C PRO A 59 -9.33 5.69 15.39
N PHE A 60 -10.45 5.89 16.11
CA PHE A 60 -11.46 4.86 16.30
C PHE A 60 -12.16 4.49 14.99
N LYS A 61 -12.61 5.47 14.21
CA LYS A 61 -13.24 5.24 12.89
C LYS A 61 -12.25 4.60 11.90
N ARG A 62 -10.98 4.99 11.95
CA ARG A 62 -9.90 4.37 11.18
C ARG A 62 -9.80 2.87 11.48
N LEU A 63 -9.71 2.51 12.76
CA LEU A 63 -9.64 1.11 13.18
C LEU A 63 -10.93 0.35 12.82
N LEU A 64 -12.10 0.95 13.07
CA LEU A 64 -13.38 0.33 12.78
C LEU A 64 -13.56 0.04 11.29
N THR A 65 -13.27 1.02 10.42
CA THR A 65 -13.37 0.84 8.96
C THR A 65 -12.36 -0.19 8.44
N PHE A 66 -11.16 -0.26 9.03
CA PHE A 66 -10.20 -1.33 8.74
C PHE A 66 -10.74 -2.72 9.08
N LEU A 67 -11.35 -2.89 10.26
CA LEU A 67 -11.91 -4.16 10.70
C LEU A 67 -13.15 -4.57 9.89
N LEU A 68 -14.05 -3.62 9.61
CA LEU A 68 -15.25 -3.85 8.80
C LEU A 68 -14.89 -4.28 7.38
N PHE A 69 -14.00 -3.54 6.72
CA PHE A 69 -13.54 -3.88 5.38
C PHE A 69 -12.88 -5.27 5.35
N THR A 70 -11.97 -5.54 6.29
CA THR A 70 -11.30 -6.85 6.39
C THR A 70 -12.30 -7.98 6.60
N SER A 71 -13.33 -7.77 7.44
CA SER A 71 -14.39 -8.75 7.69
C SER A 71 -15.25 -9.00 6.45
N GLN A 72 -15.63 -7.95 5.72
CA GLN A 72 -16.42 -8.09 4.48
C GLN A 72 -15.64 -8.85 3.41
N VAL A 73 -14.34 -8.55 3.23
CA VAL A 73 -13.45 -9.30 2.35
C VAL A 73 -13.36 -10.77 2.79
N PHE A 74 -13.18 -11.01 4.10
CA PHE A 74 -13.12 -12.37 4.65
C PHE A 74 -14.37 -13.17 4.31
N PHE A 75 -15.57 -12.64 4.59
CA PHE A 75 -16.82 -13.35 4.29
C PHE A 75 -17.05 -13.51 2.78
N LYS A 76 -16.72 -12.51 1.96
CA LYS A 76 -16.80 -12.62 0.50
C LYS A 76 -15.93 -13.77 -0.03
N LEU A 77 -14.70 -13.89 0.47
CA LEU A 77 -13.79 -14.99 0.13
C LEU A 77 -14.25 -16.34 0.71
N LEU A 78 -14.90 -16.33 1.87
CA LEU A 78 -15.40 -17.54 2.51
C LEU A 78 -16.54 -18.17 1.72
N PHE A 79 -17.48 -17.38 1.21
CA PHE A 79 -18.67 -17.88 0.50
C PHE A 79 -18.49 -18.03 -1.01
N ARG A 80 -17.38 -17.55 -1.59
CA ARG A 80 -17.10 -17.80 -3.01
C ARG A 80 -16.47 -19.16 -3.27
N LYS A 81 -16.55 -19.60 -4.54
CA LYS A 81 -15.81 -20.77 -5.03
C LYS A 81 -14.30 -20.50 -4.96
N LYS A 82 -13.54 -21.46 -4.42
CA LYS A 82 -12.10 -21.31 -4.11
C LYS A 82 -11.18 -21.96 -5.13
N HIS A 83 -11.73 -22.50 -6.22
CA HIS A 83 -10.95 -23.13 -7.29
C HIS A 83 -10.43 -22.08 -8.28
N ASN A 84 -9.19 -22.27 -8.76
CA ASN A 84 -8.53 -21.44 -9.78
C ASN A 84 -8.50 -19.94 -9.44
N ILE A 85 -8.19 -19.61 -8.19
CA ILE A 85 -8.10 -18.22 -7.73
C ILE A 85 -6.73 -17.94 -7.12
N ARG A 86 -6.28 -16.69 -7.24
CA ARG A 86 -5.09 -16.16 -6.57
C ARG A 86 -5.41 -14.79 -5.99
N VAL A 87 -5.04 -14.56 -4.73
CA VAL A 87 -5.40 -13.32 -4.02
C VAL A 87 -4.17 -12.44 -3.87
N ILE A 88 -4.29 -11.15 -4.16
CA ILE A 88 -3.26 -10.15 -3.95
C ILE A 88 -3.73 -9.25 -2.81
N LEU A 89 -3.02 -9.29 -1.69
CA LEU A 89 -3.33 -8.53 -0.49
C LEU A 89 -2.32 -7.39 -0.32
N VAL A 90 -2.77 -6.28 0.23
CA VAL A 90 -1.90 -5.15 0.63
C VAL A 90 -1.79 -5.08 2.15
N THR A 91 -0.74 -4.45 2.67
CA THR A 91 -0.54 -4.28 4.12
C THR A 91 -1.43 -3.22 4.77
N THR A 92 -2.23 -2.49 3.99
CA THR A 92 -3.09 -1.41 4.50
C THR A 92 -4.51 -1.64 3.98
N PRO A 93 -5.43 -2.20 4.80
CA PRO A 93 -5.39 -2.26 6.27
C PRO A 93 -4.40 -3.25 6.91
N PRO A 94 -3.86 -2.98 8.11
CA PRO A 94 -2.82 -3.81 8.76
C PRO A 94 -3.26 -5.24 9.08
N PHE A 95 -4.56 -5.49 9.26
CA PHE A 95 -5.09 -6.83 9.55
C PHE A 95 -5.45 -7.63 8.30
N LEU A 96 -5.58 -6.96 7.15
CA LEU A 96 -6.01 -7.57 5.89
C LEU A 96 -5.10 -8.74 5.47
N PRO A 97 -3.75 -8.64 5.51
CA PRO A 97 -2.88 -9.73 5.08
C PRO A 97 -3.11 -11.06 5.79
N PHE A 98 -3.55 -11.05 7.05
CA PHE A 98 -3.69 -12.27 7.84
C PHE A 98 -4.85 -13.15 7.37
N ILE A 99 -5.82 -12.61 6.62
CA ILE A 99 -6.82 -13.46 5.95
C ILE A 99 -6.14 -14.41 4.96
N GLY A 100 -5.04 -13.99 4.32
CA GLY A 100 -4.25 -14.81 3.41
C GLY A 100 -3.71 -16.06 4.08
N ILE A 101 -3.22 -15.94 5.33
CA ILE A 101 -2.79 -17.10 6.14
C ILE A 101 -3.94 -18.09 6.31
N PHE A 102 -5.13 -17.59 6.70
CA PHE A 102 -6.30 -18.42 6.94
C PHE A 102 -6.74 -19.19 5.68
N PHE A 103 -6.92 -18.48 4.56
CA PHE A 103 -7.36 -19.09 3.31
C PHE A 103 -6.32 -20.03 2.69
N ASN A 104 -5.03 -19.71 2.83
CA ASN A 104 -3.95 -20.60 2.42
C ASN A 104 -3.94 -21.89 3.25
N LYS A 105 -4.07 -21.79 4.58
CA LYS A 105 -4.00 -22.96 5.47
C LYS A 105 -5.21 -23.88 5.31
N LEU A 106 -6.41 -23.33 5.22
CA LEU A 106 -7.65 -24.11 5.22
C LEU A 106 -8.07 -24.57 3.82
N PHE A 107 -7.83 -23.74 2.80
CA PHE A 107 -8.34 -23.97 1.45
C PHE A 107 -7.25 -24.03 0.37
N ARG A 108 -5.97 -23.95 0.75
CA ARG A 108 -4.81 -23.95 -0.17
C ARG A 108 -4.88 -22.86 -1.25
N VAL A 109 -5.57 -21.75 -0.96
CA VAL A 109 -5.63 -20.61 -1.88
C VAL A 109 -4.26 -19.91 -1.88
N PRO A 110 -3.59 -19.76 -3.03
CA PRO A 110 -2.36 -19.00 -3.13
C PRO A 110 -2.64 -17.51 -2.97
N PHE A 111 -1.73 -16.81 -2.30
CA PHE A 111 -1.78 -15.36 -2.21
C PHE A 111 -0.39 -14.73 -2.40
N ASP A 112 -0.39 -13.50 -2.89
CA ASP A 112 0.75 -12.58 -2.92
C ASP A 112 0.48 -11.41 -1.98
N LEU A 113 1.56 -10.80 -1.52
CA LEU A 113 1.51 -9.66 -0.60
C LEU A 113 2.22 -8.47 -1.21
N ILE A 114 1.60 -7.29 -1.18
CA ILE A 114 2.24 -6.01 -1.47
C ILE A 114 2.39 -5.23 -0.17
N VAL A 115 3.63 -4.97 0.21
CA VAL A 115 4.02 -4.27 1.43
C VAL A 115 4.28 -2.81 1.11
N TYR A 116 3.31 -1.95 1.47
CA TYR A 116 3.47 -0.50 1.44
C TYR A 116 3.98 0.05 2.78
N ASP A 117 3.64 -0.62 3.88
CA ASP A 117 3.88 -0.18 5.24
C ASP A 117 4.42 -1.36 6.06
N LEU A 118 5.44 -1.10 6.88
CA LEU A 118 6.05 -2.13 7.75
C LEU A 118 5.34 -2.14 9.11
N TYR A 119 4.47 -3.12 9.33
CA TYR A 119 3.87 -3.37 10.65
C TYR A 119 4.68 -4.48 11.35
N PRO A 120 4.97 -4.36 12.66
CA PRO A 120 4.45 -3.38 13.61
C PRO A 120 5.27 -2.08 13.73
N ASP A 121 6.34 -1.88 12.95
CA ASP A 121 7.22 -0.69 13.02
C ASP A 121 6.44 0.63 12.95
N VAL A 122 5.45 0.71 12.07
CA VAL A 122 4.53 1.84 11.97
C VAL A 122 3.89 2.14 13.33
N PHE A 123 3.33 1.15 14.02
CA PHE A 123 2.69 1.37 15.33
C PHE A 123 3.69 1.79 16.42
N ILE A 124 4.93 1.31 16.34
CA ILE A 124 6.00 1.67 17.28
C ILE A 124 6.41 3.12 17.06
N ASN A 125 6.65 3.52 15.81
CA ASN A 125 7.08 4.86 15.44
C ASN A 125 6.00 5.91 15.74
N PHE A 126 4.73 5.53 15.64
CA PHE A 126 3.60 6.37 16.07
C PHE A 126 3.37 6.39 17.60
N GLY A 127 4.19 5.68 18.39
CA GLY A 127 4.03 5.60 19.84
C GLY A 127 2.77 4.86 20.31
N ILE A 128 2.08 4.17 19.42
CA ILE A 128 0.83 3.42 19.72
C ILE A 128 1.15 2.19 20.58
N VAL A 129 2.28 1.53 20.30
CA VAL A 129 2.75 0.36 21.05
C VAL A 129 4.23 0.48 21.38
N LYS A 130 4.65 -0.07 22.53
CA LYS A 130 6.07 -0.13 22.90
C LYS A 130 6.77 -1.24 22.10
N LYS A 131 8.00 -0.98 21.63
CA LYS A 131 8.82 -1.95 20.88
C LYS A 131 8.98 -3.32 21.56
N LYS A 132 9.09 -3.35 22.89
CA LYS A 132 9.24 -4.60 23.66
C LYS A 132 7.91 -5.22 24.13
N SER A 133 6.77 -4.72 23.66
CA SER A 133 5.45 -5.22 24.08
C SER A 133 5.16 -6.62 23.54
N TRP A 134 4.32 -7.37 24.25
CA TRP A 134 3.85 -8.69 23.81
C TRP A 134 3.09 -8.63 22.48
N LEU A 135 2.40 -7.51 22.20
CA LEU A 135 1.69 -7.27 20.94
C LEU A 135 2.65 -7.25 19.74
N VAL A 136 3.78 -6.55 19.87
CA VAL A 136 4.82 -6.50 18.82
C VAL A 136 5.38 -7.90 18.56
N GLN A 137 5.75 -8.62 19.62
CA GLN A 137 6.28 -9.99 19.49
C GLN A 137 5.28 -10.94 18.85
N TYR A 138 3.98 -10.82 19.17
CA TYR A 138 2.92 -11.60 18.54
C TYR A 138 2.77 -11.23 17.05
N TRP A 139 2.81 -9.94 16.73
CA TRP A 139 2.74 -9.46 15.35
C TRP A 139 3.91 -9.98 14.52
N ASP A 140 5.13 -9.94 15.05
CA ASP A 140 6.33 -10.45 14.37
C ASP A 140 6.19 -11.94 14.05
N ARG A 141 5.64 -12.74 14.98
CA ARG A 141 5.35 -14.17 14.72
C ARG A 141 4.31 -14.35 13.61
N LEU A 142 3.28 -13.50 13.58
CA LEU A 142 2.29 -13.54 12.51
C LEU A 142 2.92 -13.16 11.16
N ASN A 143 3.78 -12.14 11.12
CA ASN A 143 4.52 -11.74 9.92
C ASN A 143 5.41 -12.88 9.39
N VAL A 144 6.17 -13.56 10.25
CA VAL A 144 6.98 -14.72 9.83
C VAL A 144 6.09 -15.79 9.19
N SER A 145 4.93 -16.09 9.79
CA SER A 145 3.96 -17.03 9.20
C SER A 145 3.36 -16.51 7.88
N LEU A 146 3.10 -15.21 7.80
CA LEU A 146 2.56 -14.55 6.61
C LEU A 146 3.54 -14.69 5.43
N TYR A 147 4.79 -14.27 5.61
CA TYR A 147 5.81 -14.29 4.56
C TYR A 147 6.18 -15.71 4.14
N LYS A 148 6.24 -16.65 5.10
CA LYS A 148 6.49 -18.07 4.79
C LYS A 148 5.42 -18.64 3.86
N ARG A 149 4.16 -18.20 3.98
CA ARG A 149 3.01 -18.72 3.20
C ARG A 149 2.72 -17.94 1.92
N ALA A 150 3.08 -16.65 1.86
CA ALA A 150 2.94 -15.86 0.65
C ALA A 150 3.73 -16.52 -0.51
N THR A 151 3.19 -16.44 -1.71
CA THR A 151 3.84 -16.96 -2.92
C THR A 151 4.94 -16.00 -3.34
N LYS A 152 4.60 -14.72 -3.47
CA LYS A 152 5.54 -13.59 -3.61
C LYS A 152 5.19 -12.47 -2.64
N VAL A 153 6.22 -11.72 -2.26
CA VAL A 153 6.13 -10.52 -1.42
C VAL A 153 6.76 -9.37 -2.20
N PHE A 154 5.98 -8.34 -2.48
CA PHE A 154 6.40 -7.14 -3.20
C PHE A 154 6.60 -6.00 -2.21
N THR A 155 7.61 -5.17 -2.43
CA THR A 155 7.82 -3.94 -1.65
C THR A 155 8.38 -2.83 -2.53
N ILE A 156 8.31 -1.58 -2.05
CA ILE A 156 8.52 -0.39 -2.88
C ILE A 156 9.95 0.17 -2.82
N SER A 157 10.81 -0.35 -1.95
CA SER A 157 12.20 0.11 -1.86
C SER A 157 13.14 -0.99 -1.37
N ASN A 158 14.42 -0.85 -1.71
CA ASN A 158 15.47 -1.76 -1.23
C ASN A 158 15.60 -1.69 0.29
N TYR A 159 15.41 -0.53 0.90
CA TYR A 159 15.41 -0.38 2.36
C TYR A 159 14.30 -1.21 3.01
N MET A 160 13.07 -1.13 2.49
CA MET A 160 11.97 -1.97 2.99
C MET A 160 12.23 -3.45 2.73
N ALA A 161 12.90 -3.80 1.63
CA ALA A 161 13.28 -5.18 1.35
C ALA A 161 14.24 -5.74 2.42
N GLU A 162 15.26 -4.98 2.82
CA GLU A 162 16.16 -5.39 3.90
C GLU A 162 15.42 -5.55 5.23
N ARG A 163 14.54 -4.61 5.58
CA ARG A 163 13.69 -4.73 6.78
C ARG A 163 12.79 -5.96 6.76
N LEU A 164 12.21 -6.31 5.61
CA LEU A 164 11.39 -7.52 5.46
C LEU A 164 12.21 -8.80 5.61
N LYS A 165 13.46 -8.82 5.14
CA LYS A 165 14.39 -9.95 5.36
C LYS A 165 14.68 -10.12 6.85
N GLU A 166 14.96 -9.04 7.55
CA GLU A 166 15.16 -9.04 9.02
C GLU A 166 13.91 -9.53 9.77
N GLN A 167 12.70 -9.27 9.25
CA GLN A 167 11.43 -9.79 9.77
C GLN A 167 11.12 -11.24 9.34
N GLY A 168 12.04 -11.92 8.65
CA GLY A 168 11.94 -13.33 8.31
C GLY A 168 11.35 -13.64 6.93
N CYS A 169 11.25 -12.65 6.03
CA CYS A 169 10.91 -12.91 4.62
C CYS A 169 12.12 -13.47 3.86
N SER A 170 11.96 -14.61 3.16
CA SER A 170 13.01 -15.15 2.30
C SER A 170 13.24 -14.29 1.06
N SER A 171 14.52 -14.07 0.70
CA SER A 171 14.94 -13.33 -0.49
C SER A 171 14.35 -13.88 -1.79
N GLU A 172 14.13 -15.20 -1.91
CA GLU A 172 13.59 -15.83 -3.13
C GLU A 172 12.14 -15.43 -3.44
N LYS A 173 11.41 -15.00 -2.41
CA LYS A 173 10.01 -14.57 -2.51
C LYS A 173 9.87 -13.07 -2.62
N LEU A 174 10.89 -12.33 -2.21
CA LEU A 174 10.89 -10.89 -2.08
C LEU A 174 11.25 -10.24 -3.41
N ILE A 175 10.44 -9.30 -3.86
CA ILE A 175 10.61 -8.57 -5.11
C ILE A 175 10.45 -7.08 -4.82
N THR A 176 11.47 -6.28 -5.14
CA THR A 176 11.36 -4.81 -5.04
C THR A 176 10.81 -4.26 -6.35
N VAL A 177 9.70 -3.53 -6.26
CA VAL A 177 9.08 -2.79 -7.37
C VAL A 177 8.83 -1.37 -6.89
N SER A 178 9.68 -0.44 -7.30
CA SER A 178 9.52 0.97 -6.93
C SER A 178 8.23 1.55 -7.49
N ASN A 179 7.58 2.39 -6.69
CA ASN A 179 6.45 3.17 -7.17
C ASN A 179 6.88 4.06 -8.34
N TRP A 180 6.00 4.22 -9.31
CA TRP A 180 6.20 5.11 -10.46
C TRP A 180 5.28 6.32 -10.37
N VAL A 181 5.40 7.20 -11.36
CA VAL A 181 4.50 8.33 -11.56
C VAL A 181 4.03 8.34 -13.01
N ASP A 182 2.92 9.00 -13.26
CA ASP A 182 2.47 9.23 -14.64
C ASP A 182 3.41 10.23 -15.33
N ALA A 183 4.34 9.70 -16.12
CA ALA A 183 5.30 10.48 -16.90
C ALA A 183 4.65 11.21 -18.10
N SER A 184 3.39 10.90 -18.43
CA SER A 184 2.62 11.66 -19.41
C SER A 184 2.13 13.00 -18.83
N TYR A 185 1.90 13.03 -17.51
CA TYR A 185 1.43 14.19 -16.75
C TYR A 185 2.59 14.96 -16.08
N ILE A 186 3.48 14.27 -15.36
CA ILE A 186 4.61 14.89 -14.66
C ILE A 186 5.81 14.94 -15.60
N LYS A 187 6.11 16.14 -16.12
CA LYS A 187 7.22 16.38 -17.04
C LYS A 187 8.14 17.48 -16.52
N PRO A 188 9.46 17.40 -16.80
CA PRO A 188 10.36 18.51 -16.57
C PRO A 188 9.87 19.76 -17.33
N ILE A 189 9.87 20.90 -16.63
CA ILE A 189 9.60 22.21 -17.21
C ILE A 189 10.79 23.11 -16.97
N GLU A 190 11.12 23.95 -17.95
CA GLU A 190 12.18 24.95 -17.77
C GLU A 190 11.80 25.92 -16.65
N LYS A 191 12.79 26.35 -15.85
CA LYS A 191 12.56 27.27 -14.73
C LYS A 191 11.89 28.58 -15.20
N SER A 192 12.29 29.09 -16.36
CA SER A 192 11.73 30.28 -17.02
C SER A 192 10.26 30.12 -17.44
N GLN A 193 9.74 28.90 -17.48
CA GLN A 193 8.35 28.58 -17.84
C GLN A 193 7.52 28.14 -16.62
N ASN A 194 8.14 27.99 -15.44
CA ASN A 194 7.45 27.54 -14.24
C ASN A 194 6.62 28.68 -13.63
N ILE A 195 5.30 28.50 -13.59
CA ILE A 195 4.32 29.49 -13.09
C ILE A 195 4.60 29.81 -11.62
N PHE A 196 4.87 28.81 -10.79
CA PHE A 196 5.16 29.00 -9.36
C PHE A 196 6.41 29.86 -9.15
N ILE A 197 7.43 29.69 -9.99
CA ILE A 197 8.65 30.52 -9.91
C ILE A 197 8.34 31.99 -10.21
N LYS A 198 7.52 32.27 -11.25
CA LYS A 198 7.15 33.63 -11.65
C LYS A 198 6.25 34.33 -10.64
N GLU A 199 5.23 33.63 -10.15
CA GLU A 199 4.27 34.19 -9.20
C GLU A 199 4.93 34.58 -7.87
N HIS A 200 6.04 33.95 -7.52
CA HIS A 200 6.78 34.19 -6.28
C HIS A 200 8.10 34.94 -6.48
N CYS A 201 8.40 35.44 -7.69
CA CYS A 201 9.63 36.18 -8.02
C CYS A 201 10.92 35.41 -7.63
N LEU A 202 10.99 34.12 -7.97
CA LEU A 202 12.08 33.20 -7.59
C LEU A 202 13.06 32.90 -8.74
N GLU A 203 13.01 33.64 -9.83
CA GLU A 203 13.77 33.40 -11.06
C GLU A 203 15.28 33.33 -10.81
N ASP A 204 15.79 34.25 -9.99
CA ASP A 204 17.23 34.36 -9.67
C ASP A 204 17.61 33.68 -8.35
N LYS A 205 16.72 32.85 -7.78
CA LYS A 205 16.93 32.18 -6.49
C LYS A 205 17.26 30.71 -6.67
N PHE A 206 18.08 30.16 -5.77
CA PHE A 206 18.14 28.71 -5.57
C PHE A 206 16.92 28.31 -4.73
N VAL A 207 16.05 27.45 -5.26
CA VAL A 207 14.76 27.11 -4.62
C VAL A 207 14.80 25.67 -4.15
N VAL A 208 14.63 25.47 -2.84
CA VAL A 208 14.36 24.18 -2.23
C VAL A 208 12.87 24.11 -1.93
N LEU A 209 12.17 23.10 -2.48
CA LEU A 209 10.72 22.93 -2.33
C LEU A 209 10.39 21.59 -1.68
N TYR A 210 9.62 21.63 -0.60
CA TYR A 210 8.92 20.46 -0.08
C TYR A 210 7.49 20.44 -0.61
N SER A 211 7.08 19.34 -1.22
CA SER A 211 5.70 19.11 -1.68
C SER A 211 5.19 17.80 -1.13
N GLY A 212 4.29 17.87 -0.16
CA GLY A 212 3.79 16.72 0.57
C GLY A 212 2.91 17.12 1.76
N ASN A 213 2.38 16.12 2.46
CA ASN A 213 1.60 16.37 3.67
C ASN A 213 2.50 16.87 4.81
N MET A 214 2.01 17.80 5.62
CA MET A 214 2.67 18.23 6.86
C MET A 214 2.16 17.38 8.03
N GLY A 215 2.44 16.08 7.99
CA GLY A 215 2.02 15.14 9.02
C GLY A 215 3.14 14.85 10.02
N ALA A 216 2.81 14.33 11.21
CA ALA A 216 3.75 14.03 12.30
C ALA A 216 4.92 13.08 11.94
N THR A 217 4.88 12.41 10.78
CA THR A 217 5.95 11.55 10.27
C THR A 217 6.89 12.23 9.27
N HIS A 218 6.64 13.49 8.92
CA HIS A 218 7.47 14.24 7.98
C HIS A 218 8.36 15.17 8.80
N ASP A 219 9.67 14.93 8.74
CA ASP A 219 10.67 15.74 9.43
C ASP A 219 10.90 17.05 8.68
N LEU A 220 9.93 17.96 8.82
CA LEU A 220 10.01 19.32 8.28
C LEU A 220 10.93 20.21 9.10
N GLU A 221 11.17 19.86 10.36
CA GLU A 221 12.08 20.60 11.25
C GLU A 221 13.48 20.60 10.65
N THR A 222 13.97 19.46 10.17
CA THR A 222 15.27 19.41 9.47
C THR A 222 15.35 20.37 8.29
N LEU A 223 14.29 20.48 7.48
CA LEU A 223 14.26 21.43 6.35
C LEU A 223 14.32 22.88 6.84
N ILE A 224 13.58 23.20 7.90
CA ILE A 224 13.54 24.54 8.50
C ILE A 224 14.88 24.89 9.14
N THR A 225 15.49 23.98 9.90
CA THR A 225 16.80 24.18 10.53
C THR A 225 17.87 24.49 9.49
N VAL A 226 17.93 23.70 8.41
CA VAL A 226 18.87 23.95 7.31
C VAL A 226 18.60 25.31 6.65
N ALA A 227 17.33 25.72 6.52
CA ALA A 227 16.99 27.01 5.94
C ALA A 227 17.35 28.20 6.84
N ILE A 228 17.46 28.02 8.15
CA ILE A 228 17.92 29.05 9.11
C ILE A 228 19.45 29.17 9.07
N ASP A 229 20.15 28.06 8.85
CA ASP A 229 21.62 28.01 8.85
C ASP A 229 22.27 28.51 7.54
N LEU A 230 21.48 28.70 6.48
CA LEU A 230 21.90 29.18 5.15
C LEU A 230 21.72 30.69 4.98
#